data_AF-A0A091TUV4-F1
#
_entry.id   AF-A0A091TUV4-F1
#
_cell.length_a   1.000
_cell.length_b   1.000
_cell.length_c   1.000
_cell.angle_alpha   90.00
_cell.angle_beta   90.00
_cell.angle_gamma   90.00
#
_symmetry.space_group_name_H-M   'P 1'
#
loop_
_entity.id
_entity.type
_entity.pdbx_description
1 polymer ?
#
loop_
_entity_poly.entity_id
_entity_poly.type
_entity_poly.pdbx_seq_one_letter_code
_entity_poly.pdbx_strand_id
1 'polypeptide(L)'
;GLVHIKNPHLDSMEEDVLYHLDLGTRTHNLPAMFGDIKFVCVGGSPNRMRAFAQFMHKQLGLAGDGEDLADICAGTDRYAMYRAGPVLSISHGMGIPSISIMLHELIKLLHHAKCRDVTIIRIGTSGGLGIEAGSVVITDMAVDSSFKPRFEQVVLDDVVVRSTDLDKDLAEELLACSKEIPDFPTLIGHTMCTYDFYEGK
;
A
#
# COMPACT_ATOMS: atom_id res chain seq x y z
N GLY A 1 6.20 6.85 -14.28
CA GLY A 1 5.47 6.59 -15.54
C GLY A 1 3.99 6.33 -15.28
N LEU A 2 3.22 5.98 -16.32
CA LEU A 2 1.84 5.47 -16.18
C LEU A 2 1.82 4.18 -15.33
N VAL A 3 0.73 3.95 -14.60
CA VAL A 3 0.53 2.66 -13.90
C VAL A 3 0.15 1.58 -14.92
N HIS A 4 0.96 0.53 -14.99
CA HIS A 4 0.81 -0.56 -15.96
C HIS A 4 0.17 -1.81 -15.33
N ILE A 5 -0.60 -2.53 -16.13
CA ILE A 5 -1.23 -3.81 -15.78
C ILE A 5 -0.63 -4.93 -16.64
N LYS A 6 -0.47 -6.12 -16.05
CA LYS A 6 -0.04 -7.34 -16.75
C LYS A 6 -1.20 -8.32 -16.90
N ASN A 7 -2.26 -7.88 -17.57
CA ASN A 7 -3.44 -8.69 -17.88
C ASN A 7 -4.07 -8.21 -19.20
N PRO A 8 -3.91 -8.95 -20.31
CA PRO A 8 -4.43 -8.54 -21.62
C PRO A 8 -5.96 -8.55 -21.69
N HIS A 9 -6.64 -9.21 -20.76
CA HIS A 9 -8.09 -9.32 -20.79
C HIS A 9 -8.78 -8.06 -20.25
N LEU A 10 -8.09 -7.25 -19.43
CA LEU A 10 -8.68 -6.10 -18.77
C LEU A 10 -9.22 -5.07 -19.78
N ASP A 11 -8.47 -4.79 -20.85
CA ASP A 11 -8.86 -3.80 -21.86
C ASP A 11 -10.07 -4.24 -22.71
N SER A 12 -10.38 -5.54 -22.73
CA SER A 12 -11.52 -6.09 -23.46
C SER A 12 -12.81 -6.16 -22.63
N MET A 13 -12.73 -5.87 -21.32
CA MET A 13 -13.89 -5.91 -20.44
C MET A 13 -14.79 -4.69 -20.69
N GLU A 14 -16.10 -4.94 -20.75
CA GLU A 14 -17.11 -3.88 -20.87
C GLU A 14 -17.22 -3.03 -19.59
N GLU A 15 -16.94 -3.67 -18.45
CA GLU A 15 -16.94 -3.10 -17.12
C GLU A 15 -15.94 -3.87 -16.26
N ASP A 16 -15.26 -3.16 -15.35
CA ASP A 16 -14.46 -3.77 -14.31
C ASP A 16 -14.99 -3.35 -12.94
N VAL A 17 -15.38 -4.34 -12.13
CA VAL A 17 -15.89 -4.16 -10.76
C VAL A 17 -14.75 -4.44 -9.79
N LEU A 18 -14.39 -3.43 -9.01
CA LEU A 18 -13.44 -3.51 -7.91
C LEU A 18 -14.22 -3.88 -6.64
N TYR A 19 -14.59 -5.16 -6.56
CA TYR A 19 -15.58 -5.68 -5.61
C TYR A 19 -15.22 -5.38 -4.15
N HIS A 20 -13.96 -5.53 -3.76
CA HIS A 20 -13.53 -5.33 -2.38
C HIS A 20 -13.33 -3.86 -2.02
N LEU A 21 -13.37 -2.96 -3.01
CA LEU A 21 -13.33 -1.51 -2.82
C LEU A 21 -14.70 -0.84 -3.01
N ASP A 22 -15.75 -1.59 -3.38
CA ASP A 22 -17.07 -1.07 -3.73
C ASP A 22 -17.03 0.00 -4.84
N LEU A 23 -16.11 -0.18 -5.81
CA LEU A 23 -15.92 0.73 -6.93
C LEU A 23 -16.09 -0.02 -8.26
N GLY A 24 -16.33 0.72 -9.34
CA GLY A 24 -16.48 0.13 -10.66
C GLY A 24 -16.38 1.16 -11.77
N THR A 25 -15.95 0.74 -12.96
CA THR A 25 -15.71 1.65 -14.09
C THR A 25 -16.98 2.26 -14.68
N ARG A 26 -18.15 1.64 -14.45
CA ARG A 26 -19.46 2.20 -14.85
C ARG A 26 -20.14 3.01 -13.77
N THR A 27 -19.93 2.63 -12.51
CA THR A 27 -20.56 3.27 -11.36
C THR A 27 -19.81 4.55 -10.95
N HIS A 28 -18.54 4.67 -11.32
CA HIS A 28 -17.67 5.76 -10.88
C HIS A 28 -16.82 6.32 -12.03
N ASN A 29 -16.65 7.66 -12.05
CA ASN A 29 -15.68 8.30 -12.92
C ASN A 29 -14.28 8.26 -12.28
N LEU A 30 -13.60 7.11 -12.39
CA LEU A 30 -12.30 6.87 -11.75
C LEU A 30 -11.22 7.90 -12.13
N PRO A 31 -11.08 8.35 -13.39
CA PRO A 31 -10.16 9.44 -13.74
C PRO A 31 -10.44 10.73 -12.98
N ALA A 32 -11.71 11.14 -12.86
CA ALA A 32 -12.06 12.35 -12.11
C ALA A 32 -11.83 12.18 -10.59
N MET A 33 -12.04 10.97 -10.07
CA MET A 33 -11.92 10.68 -8.65
C MET A 33 -10.49 10.42 -8.17
N PHE A 34 -9.57 9.97 -9.03
CA PHE A 34 -8.24 9.53 -8.59
C PHE A 34 -7.09 9.93 -9.52
N GLY A 35 -7.34 10.58 -10.66
CA GLY A 35 -6.30 10.84 -11.66
C GLY A 35 -5.13 11.71 -11.20
N ASP A 36 -5.30 12.45 -10.11
CA ASP A 36 -4.29 13.31 -9.48
C ASP A 36 -3.55 12.65 -8.30
N ILE A 37 -3.85 11.39 -7.96
CA ILE A 37 -3.14 10.67 -6.90
C ILE A 37 -1.66 10.48 -7.27
N LYS A 38 -0.78 10.85 -6.32
CA LYS A 38 0.68 10.72 -6.43
C LYS A 38 1.28 9.84 -5.36
N PHE A 39 0.65 9.75 -4.19
CA PHE A 39 1.14 8.96 -3.08
C PHE A 39 0.03 8.02 -2.60
N VAL A 40 0.35 6.75 -2.46
CA VAL A 40 -0.54 5.78 -1.82
C VAL A 40 0.14 5.23 -0.58
N CYS A 41 -0.46 5.43 0.58
CA CYS A 41 -0.03 4.82 1.82
C CYS A 41 -0.96 3.65 2.16
N VAL A 42 -0.38 2.48 2.44
CA VAL A 42 -1.15 1.28 2.80
C VAL A 42 -0.74 0.75 4.17
N GLY A 43 -1.69 0.26 4.96
CA GLY A 43 -1.41 -0.32 6.27
C GLY A 43 -2.53 -1.24 6.76
N GLY A 44 -2.28 -2.00 7.83
CA GLY A 44 -3.18 -3.10 8.19
C GLY A 44 -4.55 -2.65 8.73
N SER A 45 -4.54 -1.70 9.67
CA SER A 45 -5.73 -1.30 10.42
C SER A 45 -6.48 -0.15 9.74
N PRO A 46 -7.79 -0.25 9.50
CA PRO A 46 -8.63 0.85 9.02
C PRO A 46 -8.50 2.12 9.86
N ASN A 47 -8.51 2.00 11.19
CA ASN A 47 -8.38 3.14 12.10
C ASN A 47 -7.03 3.83 11.96
N ARG A 48 -5.95 3.07 11.79
CA ARG A 48 -4.61 3.62 11.54
C ARG A 48 -4.56 4.39 10.24
N MET A 49 -5.19 3.87 9.18
CA MET A 49 -5.20 4.51 7.87
C MET A 49 -6.11 5.73 7.81
N ARG A 50 -7.22 5.76 8.58
CA ARG A 50 -8.00 6.98 8.81
C ARG A 50 -7.15 8.03 9.51
N ALA A 51 -6.53 7.68 10.64
CA ALA A 51 -5.68 8.61 11.38
C ALA A 51 -4.52 9.16 10.54
N PHE A 52 -3.91 8.32 9.69
CA PHE A 52 -2.90 8.76 8.74
C PHE A 52 -3.46 9.78 7.72
N ALA A 53 -4.65 9.55 7.17
CA ALA A 53 -5.26 10.48 6.22
C ALA A 53 -5.60 11.82 6.88
N GLN A 54 -6.13 11.81 8.11
CA GLN A 54 -6.40 13.02 8.89
C GLN A 54 -5.10 13.78 9.23
N PHE A 55 -4.04 13.05 9.56
CA PHE A 55 -2.71 13.63 9.76
C PHE A 55 -2.20 14.29 8.48
N MET A 56 -2.28 13.61 7.33
CA MET A 56 -1.84 14.16 6.05
C MET A 56 -2.66 15.37 5.61
N HIS A 57 -3.96 15.39 5.87
CA HIS A 57 -4.81 16.55 5.61
C HIS A 57 -4.28 17.80 6.32
N LYS A 58 -3.93 17.66 7.61
CA LYS A 58 -3.37 18.74 8.43
C LYS A 58 -1.97 19.14 7.97
N GLN A 59 -1.09 18.16 7.72
CA GLN A 59 0.29 18.42 7.28
C GLN A 59 0.36 19.13 5.92
N LEU A 60 -0.57 18.83 5.02
CA LEU A 60 -0.64 19.48 3.70
C LEU A 60 -1.40 20.81 3.71
N GLY A 61 -1.96 21.22 4.85
CA GLY A 61 -2.72 22.48 4.97
C GLY A 61 -3.96 22.51 4.09
N LEU A 62 -4.63 21.36 3.90
CA LEU A 62 -5.84 21.27 3.09
C LEU A 62 -7.01 21.99 3.77
N ALA A 63 -7.95 22.49 2.96
CA ALA A 63 -9.12 23.21 3.47
C ALA A 63 -10.03 22.31 4.33
N GLY A 64 -10.56 22.86 5.44
CA GLY A 64 -11.37 22.12 6.42
C GLY A 64 -10.54 21.54 7.57
N ASP A 65 -11.20 20.98 8.59
CA ASP A 65 -10.54 20.42 9.78
C ASP A 65 -9.95 19.02 9.56
N GLY A 66 -10.41 18.32 8.52
CA GLY A 66 -9.96 16.96 8.17
C GLY A 66 -10.48 15.89 9.12
N GLU A 67 -11.46 16.18 9.98
CA GLU A 67 -11.98 15.20 10.95
C GLU A 67 -12.98 14.24 10.29
N ASP A 68 -13.81 14.74 9.36
CA ASP A 68 -14.87 13.98 8.68
C ASP A 68 -14.42 13.44 7.30
N LEU A 69 -13.26 12.77 7.25
CA LEU A 69 -12.85 12.09 6.02
C LEU A 69 -13.76 10.88 5.76
N ALA A 70 -14.57 10.98 4.69
CA ALA A 70 -15.43 9.91 4.24
C ALA A 70 -14.61 8.67 3.84
N ASP A 71 -15.08 7.51 4.25
CA ASP A 71 -14.59 6.24 3.73
C ASP A 71 -15.14 6.04 2.31
N ILE A 72 -14.26 6.02 1.32
CA ILE A 72 -14.61 5.86 -0.09
C ILE A 72 -15.19 4.46 -0.34
N CYS A 73 -14.82 3.47 0.48
CA CYS A 73 -15.30 2.09 0.37
C CYS A 73 -16.55 1.83 1.24
N ALA A 74 -17.31 2.84 1.65
CA ALA A 74 -18.35 2.71 2.69
C ALA A 74 -19.46 1.66 2.43
N GLY A 75 -19.65 1.17 1.19
CA GLY A 75 -20.58 0.06 0.90
C GLY A 75 -20.02 -1.34 1.18
N THR A 76 -18.76 -1.45 1.63
CA THR A 76 -18.12 -2.70 2.03
C THR A 76 -17.37 -2.56 3.36
N ASP A 77 -17.11 -3.69 4.02
CA ASP A 77 -16.32 -3.78 5.25
C ASP A 77 -14.94 -4.42 5.03
N ARG A 78 -14.58 -4.71 3.76
CA ARG A 78 -13.34 -5.41 3.39
C ARG A 78 -12.10 -4.56 3.58
N TYR A 79 -12.13 -3.33 3.06
CA TYR A 79 -11.06 -2.34 3.16
C TYR A 79 -11.67 -0.95 3.32
N ALA A 80 -11.03 -0.10 4.10
CA ALA A 80 -11.33 1.33 4.18
C ALA A 80 -10.34 2.14 3.32
N MET A 81 -10.84 3.18 2.66
CA MET A 81 -10.05 4.07 1.80
C MET A 81 -10.38 5.53 2.10
N TYR A 82 -9.33 6.33 2.33
CA TYR A 82 -9.44 7.76 2.64
C TYR A 82 -8.53 8.56 1.71
N ARG A 83 -8.91 9.80 1.43
CA ARG A 83 -8.15 10.70 0.56
C ARG A 83 -7.83 12.01 1.25
N ALA A 84 -6.61 12.49 1.06
CA ALA A 84 -6.15 13.81 1.46
C ALA A 84 -5.34 14.45 0.32
N GLY A 85 -5.99 15.24 -0.53
CA GLY A 85 -5.35 15.85 -1.71
C GLY A 85 -4.79 14.78 -2.67
N PRO A 86 -3.48 14.80 -2.99
CA PRO A 86 -2.84 13.81 -3.86
C PRO A 86 -2.44 12.50 -3.12
N VAL A 87 -2.81 12.36 -1.84
CA VAL A 87 -2.50 11.20 -1.00
C VAL A 87 -3.74 10.32 -0.86
N LEU A 88 -3.58 9.03 -1.15
CA LEU A 88 -4.56 7.99 -0.92
C LEU A 88 -4.10 7.09 0.22
N SER A 89 -4.98 6.81 1.18
CA SER A 89 -4.71 6.01 2.37
C SER A 89 -5.63 4.80 2.41
N ILE A 90 -5.11 3.58 2.37
CA ILE A 90 -5.91 2.35 2.23
C ILE A 90 -5.52 1.29 3.26
N SER A 91 -6.51 0.70 3.91
CA SER A 91 -6.30 -0.45 4.79
C SER A 91 -6.18 -1.75 4.01
N HIS A 92 -5.42 -2.73 4.48
CA HIS A 92 -5.25 -4.02 3.78
C HIS A 92 -5.36 -5.26 4.67
N GLY A 93 -5.81 -5.12 5.93
CA GLY A 93 -5.91 -6.25 6.86
C GLY A 93 -4.56 -6.89 7.21
N MET A 94 -4.56 -8.21 7.42
CA MET A 94 -3.37 -8.98 7.83
C MET A 94 -3.09 -10.14 6.86
N GLY A 95 -1.81 -10.39 6.61
CA GLY A 95 -1.34 -11.52 5.81
C GLY A 95 -1.29 -11.24 4.30
N ILE A 96 -0.49 -12.06 3.62
CA ILE A 96 -0.26 -12.01 2.17
C ILE A 96 -1.58 -12.10 1.38
N PRO A 97 -2.53 -13.00 1.69
CA PRO A 97 -3.79 -13.07 0.93
C PRO A 97 -4.56 -11.76 0.98
N SER A 98 -4.68 -11.14 2.16
CA SER A 98 -5.46 -9.91 2.34
C SER A 98 -4.83 -8.73 1.61
N ILE A 99 -3.52 -8.51 1.69
CA ILE A 99 -2.89 -7.41 0.96
C ILE A 99 -2.87 -7.64 -0.55
N SER A 100 -2.79 -8.90 -1.01
CA SER A 100 -2.76 -9.22 -2.45
C SER A 100 -4.06 -8.82 -3.17
N ILE A 101 -5.23 -9.08 -2.56
CA ILE A 101 -6.54 -8.68 -3.11
C ILE A 101 -6.61 -7.15 -3.22
N MET A 102 -6.28 -6.44 -2.13
CA MET A 102 -6.26 -4.98 -2.09
C MET A 102 -5.34 -4.42 -3.19
N LEU A 103 -4.12 -4.93 -3.31
CA LEU A 103 -3.16 -4.47 -4.32
C LEU A 103 -3.66 -4.72 -5.75
N HIS A 104 -4.30 -5.86 -6.03
CA HIS A 104 -4.86 -6.14 -7.35
C HIS A 104 -5.91 -5.11 -7.76
N GLU A 105 -6.84 -4.78 -6.86
CA GLU A 105 -7.88 -3.79 -7.17
C GLU A 105 -7.34 -2.36 -7.17
N LEU A 106 -6.43 -2.02 -6.25
CA LEU A 106 -5.77 -0.71 -6.21
C LEU A 106 -4.96 -0.42 -7.49
N ILE A 107 -4.16 -1.37 -7.98
CA ILE A 107 -3.36 -1.13 -9.18
C ILE A 107 -4.27 -0.95 -10.40
N LYS A 108 -5.38 -1.71 -10.50
CA LYS A 108 -6.41 -1.48 -11.53
C LYS A 108 -7.09 -0.13 -11.38
N LEU A 109 -7.42 0.30 -10.16
CA LEU A 109 -7.99 1.62 -9.87
C LEU A 109 -7.10 2.74 -10.41
N LEU A 110 -5.81 2.71 -10.05
CA LEU A 110 -4.83 3.71 -10.49
C LEU A 110 -4.61 3.67 -12.02
N HIS A 111 -4.66 2.48 -12.61
CA HIS A 111 -4.58 2.30 -14.06
C HIS A 111 -5.81 2.89 -14.77
N HIS A 112 -7.02 2.59 -14.30
CA HIS A 112 -8.27 3.14 -14.85
C HIS A 112 -8.32 4.65 -14.72
N ALA A 113 -7.86 5.18 -13.58
CA ALA A 113 -7.74 6.61 -13.31
C ALA A 113 -6.64 7.33 -14.10
N LYS A 114 -5.82 6.58 -14.87
CA LYS A 114 -4.69 7.10 -15.66
C LYS A 114 -3.64 7.81 -14.80
N CYS A 115 -3.45 7.36 -13.56
CA CYS A 115 -2.44 7.90 -12.66
C CYS A 115 -1.04 7.73 -13.25
N ARG A 116 -0.17 8.69 -12.92
CA ARG A 116 1.22 8.73 -13.35
C ARG A 116 2.12 9.10 -12.19
N ASP A 117 3.29 8.47 -12.16
CA ASP A 117 4.37 8.78 -11.21
C ASP A 117 3.88 8.61 -9.77
N VAL A 118 3.25 7.46 -9.52
CA VAL A 118 2.68 7.10 -8.22
C VAL A 118 3.74 6.40 -7.38
N THR A 119 3.92 6.87 -6.14
CA THR A 119 4.72 6.20 -5.11
C THR A 119 3.81 5.48 -4.14
N ILE A 120 4.06 4.19 -3.89
CA ILE A 120 3.28 3.38 -2.94
C ILE A 120 4.18 3.01 -1.75
N ILE A 121 3.74 3.31 -0.53
CA ILE A 121 4.48 3.05 0.70
C ILE A 121 3.60 2.25 1.66
N ARG A 122 4.11 1.12 2.14
CA ARG A 122 3.50 0.38 3.25
C ARG A 122 3.99 0.94 4.58
N ILE A 123 3.07 1.29 5.47
CA ILE A 123 3.35 1.56 6.88
C ILE A 123 2.78 0.43 7.75
N GLY A 124 3.53 0.00 8.76
CA GLY A 124 3.13 -1.14 9.57
C GLY A 124 3.95 -1.30 10.83
N THR A 125 3.71 -2.42 11.50
CA THR A 125 4.46 -2.85 12.69
C THR A 125 5.19 -4.15 12.39
N SER A 126 6.31 -4.37 13.08
CA SER A 126 7.15 -5.56 12.93
C SER A 126 7.79 -5.93 14.27
N GLY A 127 8.31 -7.15 14.36
CA GLY A 127 9.20 -7.56 15.46
C GLY A 127 10.64 -7.29 15.05
N GLY A 128 11.37 -6.53 15.86
CA GLY A 128 12.79 -6.23 15.63
C GLY A 128 13.71 -7.32 16.16
N LEU A 129 14.77 -7.64 15.43
CA LEU A 129 15.83 -8.56 15.85
C LEU A 129 17.12 -7.78 16.10
N GLY A 130 17.60 -7.76 17.35
CA GLY A 130 18.84 -7.07 17.71
C GLY A 130 18.79 -5.54 17.63
N ILE A 131 17.59 -4.95 17.66
CA ILE A 131 17.36 -3.49 17.62
C ILE A 131 16.44 -3.05 18.77
N GLU A 132 16.53 -1.77 19.13
CA GLU A 132 15.73 -1.20 20.22
C GLU A 132 14.23 -1.12 19.87
N ALA A 133 13.36 -1.34 20.86
CA ALA A 133 11.92 -1.18 20.70
C ALA A 133 11.58 0.27 20.30
N GLY A 134 10.73 0.42 19.28
CA GLY A 134 10.39 1.73 18.72
C GLY A 134 11.27 2.15 17.54
N SER A 135 12.33 1.40 17.21
CA SER A 135 13.11 1.60 15.99
C SER A 135 12.25 1.43 14.73
N VAL A 136 12.44 2.30 13.75
CA VAL A 136 11.82 2.21 12.43
C VAL A 136 12.80 1.58 11.44
N VAL A 137 12.34 0.55 10.75
CA VAL A 137 13.11 -0.11 9.68
C VAL A 137 12.52 0.27 8.33
N ILE A 138 13.35 0.86 7.48
CA ILE A 138 13.07 1.04 6.06
C ILE A 138 13.57 -0.21 5.36
N THR A 139 12.66 -0.94 4.72
CA THR A 139 13.01 -2.20 4.04
C THR A 139 13.75 -1.92 2.74
N ASP A 140 14.97 -2.43 2.58
CA ASP A 140 15.67 -2.49 1.29
C ASP A 140 15.32 -3.75 0.49
N MET A 141 15.05 -4.85 1.19
CA MET A 141 14.72 -6.14 0.61
C MET A 141 13.72 -6.89 1.48
N ALA A 142 12.61 -7.33 0.88
CA ALA A 142 11.72 -8.28 1.53
C ALA A 142 12.20 -9.71 1.24
N VAL A 143 12.31 -10.54 2.27
CA VAL A 143 12.81 -11.93 2.14
C VAL A 143 11.80 -12.94 2.69
N ASP A 144 11.84 -14.17 2.15
CA ASP A 144 11.06 -15.30 2.66
C ASP A 144 11.64 -15.86 3.98
N SER A 145 11.00 -16.89 4.54
CA SER A 145 11.45 -17.58 5.76
C SER A 145 12.80 -18.30 5.62
N SER A 146 13.36 -18.40 4.41
CA SER A 146 14.72 -18.90 4.14
C SER A 146 15.72 -17.77 3.85
N PHE A 147 15.34 -16.53 4.14
CA PHE A 147 16.10 -15.30 3.90
C PHE A 147 16.47 -15.09 2.42
N LYS A 148 15.63 -15.56 1.51
CA LYS A 148 15.80 -15.35 0.06
C LYS A 148 14.88 -14.23 -0.43
N PRO A 149 15.34 -13.34 -1.33
CA PRO A 149 14.55 -12.25 -1.89
C PRO A 149 13.60 -12.77 -2.98
N ARG A 150 12.58 -13.51 -2.56
CA ARG A 150 11.61 -14.13 -3.47
C ARG A 150 10.22 -14.22 -2.86
N PHE A 151 9.23 -14.18 -3.73
CA PHE A 151 7.83 -14.43 -3.40
C PHE A 151 7.32 -15.60 -4.24
N GLU A 152 6.90 -16.67 -3.59
CA GLU A 152 6.34 -17.86 -4.24
C GLU A 152 4.82 -17.80 -4.24
N GLN A 153 4.22 -18.01 -5.41
CA GLN A 153 2.78 -18.02 -5.60
C GLN A 153 2.39 -19.24 -6.45
N VAL A 154 1.36 -19.96 -6.03
CA VAL A 154 0.74 -21.01 -6.84
C VAL A 154 -0.22 -20.34 -7.83
N VAL A 155 0.01 -20.54 -9.13
CA VAL A 155 -0.83 -20.06 -10.22
C VAL A 155 -1.32 -21.28 -10.99
N LEU A 156 -2.61 -21.58 -10.87
CA LEU A 156 -3.18 -22.87 -11.26
C LEU A 156 -2.49 -24.00 -10.47
N ASP A 157 -1.74 -24.88 -11.12
CA ASP A 157 -0.96 -25.97 -10.54
C ASP A 157 0.56 -25.71 -10.54
N ASP A 158 1.01 -24.54 -11.02
CA ASP A 158 2.42 -24.19 -11.10
C ASP A 158 2.87 -23.26 -9.97
N VAL A 159 4.04 -23.53 -9.40
CA VAL A 159 4.71 -22.60 -8.48
C VAL A 159 5.49 -21.57 -9.28
N VAL A 160 5.08 -20.31 -9.17
CA VAL A 160 5.72 -19.16 -9.81
C VAL A 160 6.49 -18.37 -8.75
N VAL A 161 7.78 -18.15 -9.01
CA VAL A 161 8.66 -17.36 -8.15
C VAL A 161 8.88 -15.97 -8.75
N ARG A 162 8.72 -14.92 -7.94
CA ARG A 162 8.95 -13.51 -8.33
C ARG A 162 9.99 -12.87 -7.42
N SER A 163 10.74 -11.90 -7.94
CA SER A 163 11.61 -11.05 -7.10
C SER A 163 10.79 -10.13 -6.20
N THR A 164 11.43 -9.65 -5.13
CA THR A 164 10.83 -8.82 -4.09
C THR A 164 11.53 -7.46 -3.98
N ASP A 165 12.00 -6.97 -5.13
CA ASP A 165 12.78 -5.74 -5.22
C ASP A 165 11.98 -4.53 -4.71
N LEU A 166 12.63 -3.69 -3.92
CA LEU A 166 12.15 -2.37 -3.51
C LEU A 166 13.06 -1.31 -4.12
N ASP A 167 12.49 -0.12 -4.33
CA ASP A 167 13.22 1.01 -4.91
C ASP A 167 14.28 1.50 -3.92
N LYS A 168 15.55 1.43 -4.33
CA LYS A 168 16.69 1.77 -3.46
C LYS A 168 16.79 3.27 -3.23
N ASP A 169 16.53 4.06 -4.26
CA ASP A 169 16.63 5.52 -4.19
C ASP A 169 15.54 6.03 -3.23
N LEU A 170 14.32 5.48 -3.31
CA LEU A 170 13.26 5.78 -2.35
C LEU A 170 13.62 5.39 -0.91
N ALA A 171 14.29 4.25 -0.69
CA ALA A 171 14.72 3.86 0.65
C ALA A 171 15.76 4.84 1.23
N GLU A 172 16.69 5.32 0.40
CA GLU A 172 17.67 6.33 0.78
C GLU A 172 17.04 7.70 1.03
N GLU A 173 16.07 8.11 0.20
CA GLU A 173 15.27 9.34 0.40
C GLU A 173 14.51 9.30 1.73
N LEU A 174 13.85 8.19 2.05
CA LEU A 174 13.15 8.01 3.32
C LEU A 174 14.10 8.06 4.53
N LEU A 175 15.30 7.48 4.41
CA LEU A 175 16.32 7.55 5.45
C LEU A 175 16.89 8.97 5.59
N ALA A 176 16.94 9.74 4.50
CA ALA A 176 17.32 11.14 4.56
C ALA A 176 16.27 11.96 5.32
N CYS A 177 14.98 11.77 5.02
CA CYS A 177 13.88 12.42 5.74
C CYS A 177 13.90 12.11 7.24
N SER A 178 14.22 10.87 7.64
CA SER A 178 14.23 10.50 9.06
C SER A 178 15.29 11.25 9.88
N LYS A 179 16.37 11.72 9.26
CA LYS A 179 17.44 12.50 9.94
C LYS A 179 16.97 13.88 10.40
N GLU A 180 15.88 14.38 9.84
CA GLU A 180 15.27 15.65 10.23
C GLU A 180 14.35 15.50 11.46
N ILE A 181 14.05 14.27 11.88
CA ILE A 181 13.16 13.96 13.01
C ILE A 181 14.01 13.58 14.23
N PRO A 182 14.04 14.40 15.30
CA PRO A 182 14.79 14.08 16.50
C PRO A 182 14.20 12.86 17.22
N ASP A 183 15.05 12.08 17.89
CA ASP A 183 14.67 10.92 18.70
C ASP A 183 13.86 9.85 17.97
N PHE A 184 14.11 9.68 16.65
CA PHE A 184 13.42 8.73 15.79
C PHE A 184 14.39 7.71 15.17
N PRO A 185 14.86 6.71 15.97
CA PRO A 185 15.87 5.75 15.51
C PRO A 185 15.38 5.02 14.25
N THR A 186 16.06 5.27 13.13
CA THR A 186 15.68 4.77 11.82
C THR A 186 16.89 4.13 11.14
N LEU A 187 16.69 2.95 10.57
CA LEU A 187 17.72 2.21 9.85
C LEU A 187 17.17 1.54 8.59
N ILE A 188 18.06 1.23 7.65
CA ILE A 188 17.74 0.38 6.50
C ILE A 188 18.09 -1.07 6.86
N GLY A 189 17.21 -2.01 6.51
CA GLY A 189 17.51 -3.43 6.68
C GLY A 189 16.48 -4.37 6.04
N HIS A 190 16.87 -5.63 5.91
CA HIS A 190 16.00 -6.66 5.33
C HIS A 190 14.80 -6.93 6.23
N THR A 191 13.67 -7.27 5.62
CA THR A 191 12.45 -7.62 6.35
C THR A 191 11.97 -9.00 5.93
N MET A 192 11.95 -9.94 6.88
CA MET A 192 11.38 -11.26 6.66
C MET A 192 9.85 -11.20 6.68
N CYS A 193 9.20 -11.76 5.65
CA CYS A 193 7.76 -11.89 5.57
C CYS A 193 7.34 -13.35 5.82
N THR A 194 6.36 -13.54 6.69
CA THR A 194 5.91 -14.86 7.13
C THR A 194 4.42 -15.05 6.82
N TYR A 195 4.00 -16.31 6.63
CA TYR A 195 2.59 -16.65 6.37
C TYR A 195 1.78 -16.80 7.66
N ASP A 196 2.44 -17.08 8.78
CA ASP A 196 1.84 -17.24 10.09
C ASP A 196 2.53 -16.33 11.13
N PHE A 197 1.77 -15.89 12.13
CA PHE A 197 2.27 -14.98 13.17
C PHE A 197 2.94 -15.70 14.34
N TYR A 198 2.56 -16.94 14.64
CA TYR A 198 2.96 -17.63 15.85
C TYR A 198 4.15 -18.56 15.59
N GLU A 199 3.93 -19.64 14.85
CA GLU A 199 4.96 -20.64 14.53
C GLU A 199 5.86 -20.18 13.37
N GLY A 200 5.37 -19.25 12.55
CA GLY A 200 6.08 -18.76 11.37
C GLY A 200 7.11 -17.65 11.64
N LYS A 201 7.21 -17.11 12.86
CA LYS A 201 8.03 -15.95 13.20
C LYS A 201 9.27 -16.27 14.02
#